data_AF-A0A925NAM9-F1
#
_entry.id   AF-A0A925NAM9-F1
#
_cell.length_a   1.000
_cell.length_b   1.000
_cell.length_c   1.000
_cell.angle_alpha   90.00
_cell.angle_beta   90.00
_cell.angle_gamma   90.00
#
_symmetry.space_group_name_H-M   'P 1'
#
loop_
_entity.id
_entity.type
_entity.pdbx_description
1 polymer ?
#
loop_
_entity_poly.entity_id
_entity_poly.type
_entity_poly.pdbx_seq_one_letter_code
_entity_poly.pdbx_strand_id
1 'polypeptide(L)'
;MRSALWLVVLLWLAGCSSPPAAAQGGRSVDQVRTTGSLRGSDLDGGWVVARLHTDPALSRRFDHLLTALGEVDTAEIRRWIGADVTRQHGAATAAQVLLAWDEHLARLQNKPTPGQEAGNNYPAHPRPKTVRSPPALPRAVLLPEPSASAEQLQTLHTQRIDKFGVEAAERLRAEDTVRWAWQHRLAQARAQLQSLPSAEHEGQLKRQFSGSELLRARTLLGLPP
;
A
#
# COMPACT_ATOMS: atom_id res chain seq x y z
N MET A 1 52.16 -63.24 -3.03
CA MET A 1 50.78 -63.42 -2.49
C MET A 1 50.02 -62.11 -2.72
N ARG A 2 48.93 -62.16 -3.50
CA ARG A 2 47.80 -61.20 -3.62
C ARG A 2 48.16 -59.71 -3.83
N SER A 3 48.16 -59.20 -5.06
CA SER A 3 47.00 -58.63 -5.81
C SER A 3 46.57 -57.23 -5.37
N ALA A 4 46.35 -56.39 -6.40
CA ALA A 4 45.42 -55.26 -6.50
C ALA A 4 45.91 -53.88 -6.02
N LEU A 5 46.12 -52.94 -6.96
CA LEU A 5 45.20 -51.83 -7.35
C LEU A 5 45.50 -50.57 -6.51
N TRP A 6 45.49 -49.31 -6.96
CA TRP A 6 45.45 -48.56 -8.24
C TRP A 6 45.35 -47.07 -7.78
N LEU A 7 45.71 -46.10 -8.63
CA LEU A 7 45.45 -44.63 -8.49
C LEU A 7 46.18 -43.91 -7.32
N VAL A 8 46.75 -42.71 -7.49
CA VAL A 8 46.08 -41.50 -7.98
C VAL A 8 47.05 -40.61 -8.78
N VAL A 9 46.52 -40.14 -9.91
CA VAL A 9 47.08 -39.18 -10.86
C VAL A 9 46.91 -37.74 -10.34
N LEU A 10 47.88 -36.89 -10.67
CA LEU A 10 47.88 -35.43 -10.54
C LEU A 10 46.57 -34.77 -11.02
N LEU A 11 46.15 -33.66 -10.40
CA LEU A 11 46.05 -32.40 -11.15
C LEU A 11 45.97 -31.17 -10.23
N TRP A 12 46.87 -30.25 -10.55
CA TRP A 12 46.93 -28.85 -10.15
C TRP A 12 45.71 -28.05 -10.65
N LEU A 13 45.16 -27.16 -9.81
CA LEU A 13 44.99 -25.70 -10.04
C LEU A 13 43.84 -25.14 -9.20
N ALA A 14 44.16 -24.06 -8.50
CA ALA A 14 43.25 -23.16 -7.82
C ALA A 14 42.17 -22.64 -8.79
N GLY A 15 40.98 -23.24 -8.70
CA GLY A 15 39.74 -22.60 -9.12
C GLY A 15 39.22 -21.74 -7.98
N CYS A 16 39.11 -20.44 -8.21
CA CYS A 16 38.27 -19.55 -7.41
C CYS A 16 36.81 -20.04 -7.50
N SER A 17 36.41 -20.98 -6.65
CA SER A 17 35.00 -21.26 -6.40
C SER A 17 34.50 -20.25 -5.37
N SER A 18 34.06 -19.10 -5.85
CA SER A 18 33.10 -18.28 -5.12
C SER A 18 31.94 -19.18 -4.68
N PRO A 19 31.53 -19.19 -3.39
CA PRO A 19 30.29 -19.87 -3.01
C PRO A 19 29.13 -19.21 -3.77
N PRO A 20 28.16 -19.98 -4.29
CA PRO A 20 26.96 -19.37 -4.84
C PRO A 20 26.28 -18.54 -3.75
N ALA A 21 25.94 -17.30 -4.10
CA ALA A 21 25.18 -16.40 -3.24
C ALA A 21 23.97 -17.16 -2.67
N ALA A 22 23.86 -17.17 -1.34
CA ALA A 22 22.78 -17.81 -0.62
C ALA A 22 21.43 -17.34 -1.17
N ALA A 23 20.67 -18.26 -1.78
CA ALA A 23 19.24 -18.09 -1.98
C ALA A 23 18.58 -18.11 -0.59
N GLN A 24 18.40 -16.93 0.01
CA GLN A 24 17.71 -16.78 1.28
C GLN A 24 16.20 -16.81 1.03
N GLY A 25 15.58 -17.96 1.33
CA GLY A 25 14.14 -18.18 1.25
C GLY A 25 13.76 -19.54 1.83
N GLY A 26 13.90 -19.69 3.16
CA GLY A 26 13.72 -20.97 3.86
C GLY A 26 12.35 -21.19 4.50
N ARG A 27 11.41 -20.23 4.39
CA ARG A 27 10.09 -20.31 5.01
C ARG A 27 9.06 -20.87 4.04
N SER A 28 8.07 -21.60 4.56
CA SER A 28 6.90 -22.02 3.78
C SER A 28 5.88 -20.89 3.63
N VAL A 29 5.01 -20.99 2.62
CA VAL A 29 3.92 -20.02 2.43
C VAL A 29 3.02 -19.96 3.68
N ASP A 30 2.68 -21.11 4.29
CA ASP A 30 1.85 -21.16 5.49
C ASP A 30 2.52 -20.47 6.69
N GLN A 31 3.85 -20.55 6.81
CA GLN A 31 4.60 -19.84 7.84
C GLN A 31 4.58 -18.32 7.62
N VAL A 32 4.71 -17.86 6.37
CA VAL A 32 4.64 -16.41 6.05
C VAL A 32 3.22 -15.86 6.20
N ARG A 33 2.20 -16.67 5.96
CA ARG A 33 0.80 -16.31 6.23
C ARG A 33 0.46 -16.18 7.72
N THR A 34 1.22 -16.82 8.60
CA THR A 34 1.00 -16.75 10.05
C THR A 34 1.92 -15.75 10.73
N THR A 35 3.16 -15.60 10.24
CA THR A 35 4.23 -14.86 10.95
C THR A 35 5.00 -13.85 10.11
N GLY A 36 4.77 -13.79 8.80
CA GLY A 36 5.53 -12.95 7.86
C GLY A 36 4.67 -11.93 7.11
N SER A 37 5.13 -11.51 5.94
CA SER A 37 4.50 -10.45 5.13
C SER A 37 3.04 -10.69 4.73
N LEU A 38 2.56 -11.94 4.75
CA LEU A 38 1.16 -12.27 4.46
C LEU A 38 0.28 -12.37 5.72
N ARG A 39 0.82 -12.05 6.91
CA ARG A 39 0.11 -12.19 8.18
C ARG A 39 -1.16 -11.35 8.25
N GLY A 40 -2.26 -12.01 8.62
CA GLY A 40 -3.54 -11.35 8.85
C GLY A 40 -4.25 -10.90 7.56
N SER A 41 -3.74 -11.31 6.40
CA SER A 41 -4.40 -11.10 5.10
C SER A 41 -5.03 -12.39 4.60
N ASP A 42 -6.26 -12.28 4.11
CA ASP A 42 -6.81 -13.29 3.22
C ASP A 42 -6.15 -13.16 1.85
N LEU A 43 -6.05 -14.28 1.12
CA LEU A 43 -5.49 -14.28 -0.22
C LEU A 43 -6.44 -13.56 -1.17
N ASP A 44 -6.04 -12.41 -1.68
CA ASP A 44 -6.80 -11.67 -2.69
C ASP A 44 -6.94 -12.52 -3.97
N GLY A 45 -8.03 -12.30 -4.70
CA GLY A 45 -8.35 -13.03 -5.94
C GLY A 45 -8.95 -14.41 -5.73
N GLY A 46 -8.99 -15.22 -6.80
CA GLY A 46 -9.61 -16.54 -6.81
C GLY A 46 -8.98 -17.45 -7.86
N TRP A 47 -9.14 -18.76 -7.69
CA TRP A 47 -8.63 -19.78 -8.62
C TRP A 47 -9.53 -19.99 -9.84
N VAL A 48 -10.36 -19.01 -10.18
CA VAL A 48 -11.33 -19.14 -11.27
C VAL A 48 -10.58 -19.12 -12.61
N VAL A 49 -10.82 -20.15 -13.40
CA VAL A 49 -10.19 -20.37 -14.70
C VAL A 49 -11.25 -20.21 -15.80
N ALA A 50 -11.69 -18.98 -16.08
CA ALA A 50 -12.59 -18.74 -17.22
C ALA A 50 -11.80 -18.74 -18.54
N ARG A 51 -10.63 -18.08 -18.54
CA ARG A 51 -9.52 -18.18 -19.53
C ARG A 51 -8.23 -17.90 -18.77
N LEU A 52 -7.33 -18.89 -18.73
CA LEU A 52 -6.11 -18.93 -17.89
C LEU A 52 -5.23 -17.67 -17.93
N HIS A 53 -5.26 -16.93 -19.05
CA HIS A 53 -4.34 -15.84 -19.32
C HIS A 53 -4.91 -14.44 -19.06
N THR A 54 -6.18 -14.32 -18.69
CA THR A 54 -6.87 -13.01 -18.68
C THR A 54 -7.75 -12.78 -17.46
N ASP A 55 -7.85 -13.72 -16.52
CA ASP A 55 -8.65 -13.51 -15.32
C ASP A 55 -7.92 -12.54 -14.35
N PRO A 56 -8.47 -11.33 -14.11
CA PRO A 56 -7.86 -10.38 -13.19
C PRO A 56 -7.77 -10.90 -11.76
N ALA A 57 -8.66 -11.80 -11.35
CA ALA A 57 -8.63 -12.40 -10.02
C ALA A 57 -7.46 -13.37 -9.85
N LEU A 58 -7.11 -14.12 -10.90
CA LEU A 58 -5.96 -15.03 -10.88
C LEU A 58 -4.64 -14.25 -10.83
N SER A 59 -4.52 -13.20 -11.66
CA SER A 59 -3.34 -12.33 -11.65
C SER A 59 -3.14 -11.61 -10.30
N ARG A 60 -4.20 -11.05 -9.70
CA ARG A 60 -4.12 -10.44 -8.37
C ARG A 60 -3.64 -11.43 -7.31
N ARG A 61 -4.12 -12.67 -7.38
CA ARG A 61 -3.69 -13.73 -6.45
C ARG A 61 -2.21 -14.06 -6.61
N PHE A 62 -1.72 -14.15 -7.84
CA PHE A 62 -0.30 -14.35 -8.10
C PHE A 62 0.55 -13.18 -7.59
N ASP A 63 0.14 -11.94 -7.88
CA ASP A 63 0.86 -10.75 -7.44
C ASP A 63 0.89 -10.63 -5.91
N HIS A 64 -0.21 -10.97 -5.23
CA HIS A 64 -0.26 -11.03 -3.76
C HIS A 64 0.73 -12.04 -3.19
N LEU A 65 0.82 -13.24 -3.79
CA LEU A 65 1.82 -14.26 -3.38
C LEU A 65 3.26 -13.81 -3.65
N LEU A 66 3.49 -13.05 -4.73
CA LEU A 66 4.81 -12.51 -5.05
C LEU A 66 5.28 -11.43 -4.06
N THR A 67 4.39 -10.84 -3.25
CA THR A 67 4.82 -9.96 -2.15
C THR A 67 5.64 -10.68 -1.07
N ALA A 68 5.51 -12.01 -0.98
CA ALA A 68 6.30 -12.85 -0.09
C ALA A 68 7.68 -13.23 -0.64
N LEU A 69 8.04 -12.74 -1.85
CA LEU A 69 9.37 -12.96 -2.42
C LEU A 69 10.45 -12.35 -1.52
N GLY A 70 11.48 -13.14 -1.23
CA GLY A 70 12.54 -12.81 -0.26
C GLY A 70 12.36 -13.47 1.11
N GLU A 71 11.14 -13.90 1.44
CA GLU A 71 10.88 -14.81 2.58
C GLU A 71 10.61 -16.25 2.11
N VAL A 72 9.96 -16.40 0.96
CA VAL A 72 9.59 -17.68 0.33
C VAL A 72 10.18 -17.74 -1.08
N ASP A 73 10.73 -18.89 -1.47
CA ASP A 73 11.17 -19.12 -2.84
C ASP A 73 9.97 -19.35 -3.79
N THR A 74 10.11 -18.91 -5.04
CA THR A 74 9.17 -19.14 -6.15
C THR A 74 8.81 -20.62 -6.34
N ALA A 75 9.76 -21.53 -6.15
CA ALA A 75 9.51 -22.98 -6.22
C ALA A 75 8.58 -23.45 -5.09
N GLU A 76 8.73 -22.88 -3.90
CA GLU A 76 7.86 -23.17 -2.77
C GLU A 76 6.46 -22.58 -2.97
N ILE A 77 6.36 -21.33 -3.45
CA ILE A 77 5.08 -20.72 -3.81
C ILE A 77 4.36 -21.60 -4.85
N ARG A 78 5.07 -22.03 -5.90
CA ARG A 78 4.51 -22.93 -6.93
C ARG A 78 4.00 -24.24 -6.35
N ARG A 79 4.80 -24.91 -5.50
CA ARG A 79 4.41 -26.16 -4.83
C ARG A 79 3.16 -25.96 -3.98
N TRP A 80 3.11 -24.88 -3.22
CA TRP A 80 1.96 -24.52 -2.39
C TRP A 80 0.70 -24.25 -3.22
N ILE A 81 0.80 -23.49 -4.32
CA ILE A 81 -0.31 -23.26 -5.26
C ILE A 81 -0.87 -24.60 -5.76
N GLY A 82 0.00 -25.50 -6.20
CA GLY A 82 -0.39 -26.81 -6.71
C GLY A 82 -1.16 -27.63 -5.66
N ALA A 83 -0.67 -27.65 -4.42
CA ALA A 83 -1.33 -28.34 -3.32
C ALA A 83 -2.68 -27.70 -2.94
N ASP A 84 -2.75 -26.37 -2.90
CA ASP A 84 -3.97 -25.64 -2.55
C ASP A 84 -5.07 -25.81 -3.61
N VAL A 85 -4.75 -25.60 -4.89
CA VAL A 85 -5.71 -25.74 -5.98
C VAL A 85 -6.15 -27.19 -6.15
N THR A 86 -5.24 -28.16 -5.97
CA THR A 86 -5.62 -29.58 -6.02
C THR A 86 -6.66 -29.91 -4.95
N ARG A 87 -6.48 -29.37 -3.75
CA ARG A 87 -7.40 -29.58 -2.62
C ARG A 87 -8.77 -28.96 -2.86
N GLN A 88 -8.83 -27.79 -3.50
CA GLN A 88 -10.06 -27.02 -3.68
C GLN A 88 -10.81 -27.36 -4.98
N HIS A 89 -10.08 -27.65 -6.07
CA HIS A 89 -10.62 -27.71 -7.43
C HIS A 89 -10.13 -28.92 -8.25
N GLY A 90 -9.31 -29.80 -7.66
CA GLY A 90 -8.79 -31.02 -8.29
C GLY A 90 -7.54 -30.83 -9.14
N ALA A 91 -6.91 -31.95 -9.50
CA ALA A 91 -5.59 -31.98 -10.14
C ALA A 91 -5.56 -31.38 -11.56
N ALA A 92 -6.64 -31.54 -12.33
CA ALA A 92 -6.73 -30.98 -13.68
C ALA A 92 -6.70 -29.43 -13.65
N THR A 93 -7.46 -28.83 -12.74
CA THR A 93 -7.46 -27.38 -12.50
C THR A 93 -6.11 -26.90 -11.97
N ALA A 94 -5.49 -27.68 -11.08
CA ALA A 94 -4.16 -27.34 -10.56
C ALA A 94 -3.10 -27.28 -11.67
N ALA A 95 -3.09 -28.25 -12.60
CA ALA A 95 -2.17 -28.23 -13.73
C ALA A 95 -2.35 -26.98 -14.61
N GLN A 96 -3.60 -26.58 -14.85
CA GLN A 96 -3.93 -25.37 -15.58
C GLN A 96 -3.43 -24.11 -14.85
N VAL A 97 -3.75 -23.96 -13.56
CA VAL A 97 -3.29 -22.80 -12.76
C VAL A 97 -1.77 -22.73 -12.68
N LEU A 98 -1.09 -23.87 -12.57
CA LEU A 98 0.37 -23.94 -12.57
C LEU A 98 0.98 -23.51 -13.90
N LEU A 99 0.33 -23.83 -15.04
CA LEU A 99 0.75 -23.32 -16.35
C LEU A 99 0.61 -21.79 -16.41
N ALA A 100 -0.52 -21.25 -15.94
CA ALA A 100 -0.74 -19.80 -15.88
C ALA A 100 0.26 -19.08 -14.95
N TRP A 101 0.67 -19.73 -13.86
CA TRP A 101 1.72 -19.23 -12.97
C TRP A 101 3.07 -19.12 -13.69
N ASP A 102 3.46 -20.16 -14.45
CA ASP A 102 4.74 -20.17 -15.16
C ASP A 102 4.79 -19.07 -16.24
N GLU A 103 3.69 -18.91 -16.98
CA GLU A 103 3.54 -17.84 -17.96
C GLU A 103 3.54 -16.46 -17.31
N HIS A 104 2.93 -16.32 -16.12
CA HIS A 104 2.95 -15.06 -15.35
C HIS A 104 4.38 -14.68 -14.97
N LEU A 105 5.16 -15.63 -14.47
CA LEU A 105 6.58 -15.41 -14.18
C LEU A 105 7.39 -15.11 -15.43
N ALA A 106 7.13 -15.79 -16.55
CA ALA A 106 7.81 -15.53 -17.82
C ALA A 106 7.55 -14.11 -18.34
N ARG A 107 6.30 -13.61 -18.21
CA ARG A 107 5.93 -12.22 -18.53
C ARG A 107 6.69 -11.22 -17.67
N LEU A 108 6.79 -11.45 -16.36
CA LEU A 108 7.55 -10.57 -15.46
C LEU A 108 9.05 -10.53 -15.80
N GLN A 109 9.58 -11.62 -16.36
CA GLN A 109 10.99 -11.73 -16.77
C GLN A 109 11.27 -11.18 -18.18
N ASN A 110 10.27 -10.65 -18.90
CA ASN A 110 10.39 -10.24 -20.31
C ASN A 110 11.00 -11.33 -21.23
N LYS A 111 10.80 -12.62 -20.93
CA LYS A 111 11.26 -13.70 -21.81
C LYS A 111 10.18 -13.98 -22.87
N PRO A 112 10.48 -13.82 -24.17
CA PRO A 112 9.55 -14.22 -25.22
C PRO A 112 9.37 -15.74 -25.20
N THR A 113 8.11 -16.19 -25.18
CA THR A 113 7.74 -17.61 -25.20
C THR A 113 8.09 -18.24 -26.55
N PRO A 114 8.59 -19.50 -26.63
CA PRO A 114 8.83 -20.16 -27.91
C PRO A 114 7.48 -20.35 -28.62
N GLY A 115 7.26 -19.65 -29.72
CA GLY A 115 5.98 -19.61 -30.46
C GLY A 115 5.52 -18.20 -30.85
N GLN A 116 6.14 -17.14 -30.33
CA GLN A 116 5.94 -15.77 -30.80
C GLN A 116 7.04 -15.37 -31.79
N GLU A 117 7.03 -15.99 -32.97
CA GLU A 117 7.66 -15.37 -34.14
C GLU A 117 6.65 -14.44 -34.82
N ALA A 118 7.10 -13.21 -35.10
CA ALA A 118 6.42 -12.14 -35.83
C ALA A 118 5.20 -11.50 -35.14
N GLY A 119 5.44 -10.38 -34.45
CA GLY A 119 4.37 -9.43 -34.18
C GLY A 119 4.65 -8.42 -33.07
N ASN A 120 5.20 -7.27 -33.47
CA ASN A 120 5.05 -5.97 -32.83
C ASN A 120 5.84 -5.71 -31.54
N ASN A 121 6.73 -4.71 -31.65
CA ASN A 121 6.77 -3.57 -30.74
C ASN A 121 5.53 -3.54 -29.84
N TYR A 122 5.68 -3.72 -28.53
CA TYR A 122 4.69 -3.21 -27.61
C TYR A 122 4.67 -1.68 -27.80
N PRO A 123 3.60 -1.07 -28.37
CA PRO A 123 3.43 0.35 -28.14
C PRO A 123 3.32 0.49 -26.62
N ALA A 124 4.16 1.36 -26.04
CA ALA A 124 3.93 1.86 -24.70
C ALA A 124 2.43 2.13 -24.58
N HIS A 125 1.75 1.47 -23.64
CA HIS A 125 0.34 1.74 -23.40
C HIS A 125 0.18 3.26 -23.38
N PRO A 126 -0.67 3.85 -24.24
CA PRO A 126 -0.95 5.27 -24.11
C PRO A 126 -1.45 5.41 -22.69
N ARG A 127 -0.65 6.06 -21.81
CA ARG A 127 -1.15 6.52 -20.52
C ARG A 127 -2.52 7.12 -20.83
N PRO A 128 -3.60 6.72 -20.15
CA PRO A 128 -4.88 7.36 -20.35
C PRO A 128 -4.66 8.86 -20.19
N LYS A 129 -4.57 9.56 -21.32
CA LYS A 129 -4.50 11.01 -21.36
C LYS A 129 -5.87 11.40 -20.89
N THR A 130 -5.94 11.97 -19.69
CA THR A 130 -7.15 12.26 -18.93
C THR A 130 -7.74 11.06 -18.17
N VAL A 131 -7.10 10.70 -17.05
CA VAL A 131 -7.93 10.65 -15.84
C VAL A 131 -8.41 12.09 -15.68
N ARG A 132 -9.65 12.37 -16.08
CA ARG A 132 -10.30 13.63 -15.73
C ARG A 132 -10.29 13.63 -14.21
N SER A 133 -9.35 14.36 -13.60
CA SER A 133 -9.40 14.63 -12.18
C SER A 133 -10.84 15.07 -11.91
N PRO A 134 -11.56 14.40 -10.98
CA PRO A 134 -12.89 14.87 -10.62
C PRO A 134 -12.75 16.37 -10.34
N PRO A 135 -13.65 17.23 -10.86
CA PRO A 135 -13.50 18.66 -10.69
C PRO A 135 -13.26 18.91 -9.21
N ALA A 136 -12.04 19.35 -8.87
CA ALA A 136 -11.70 19.62 -7.49
C ALA A 136 -12.73 20.65 -7.05
N LEU A 137 -13.59 20.27 -6.11
CA LEU A 137 -14.62 21.18 -5.65
C LEU A 137 -13.88 22.42 -5.14
N PRO A 138 -14.31 23.64 -5.50
CA PRO A 138 -13.60 24.83 -5.05
C PRO A 138 -13.45 24.74 -3.54
N ARG A 139 -12.22 24.90 -3.03
CA ARG A 139 -11.91 24.77 -1.60
C ARG A 139 -12.88 25.58 -0.75
N ALA A 140 -13.31 26.73 -1.26
CA ALA A 140 -14.32 27.61 -0.67
C ALA A 140 -15.67 26.93 -0.35
N VAL A 141 -16.07 25.90 -1.11
CA VAL A 141 -17.32 25.16 -0.86
C VAL A 141 -17.18 24.19 0.32
N LEU A 142 -15.97 23.71 0.59
CA LEU A 142 -15.69 22.79 1.70
C LEU A 142 -15.26 23.54 2.96
N LEU A 143 -14.52 24.63 2.82
CA LEU A 143 -13.90 25.38 3.90
C LEU A 143 -14.22 26.86 3.74
N PRO A 144 -14.97 27.50 4.66
CA PRO A 144 -15.14 28.94 4.66
C PRO A 144 -13.86 29.63 5.08
N GLU A 145 -13.64 30.82 4.53
CA GLU A 145 -12.59 31.72 5.00
C GLU A 145 -12.92 32.22 6.42
N PRO A 146 -11.90 32.45 7.28
CA PRO A 146 -12.10 32.82 8.68
C PRO A 146 -12.77 34.20 8.87
N SER A 147 -12.82 35.04 7.84
CA SER A 147 -13.44 36.37 7.85
C SER A 147 -14.77 36.44 7.10
N ALA A 148 -15.42 35.31 6.84
CA ALA A 148 -16.69 35.28 6.11
C ALA A 148 -17.82 35.95 6.92
N SER A 149 -18.62 36.79 6.27
CA SER A 149 -19.81 37.40 6.86
C SER A 149 -20.94 36.37 7.03
N ALA A 150 -21.90 36.66 7.91
CA ALA A 150 -23.06 35.78 8.11
C ALA A 150 -23.83 35.50 6.80
N GLU A 151 -23.94 36.49 5.92
CA GLU A 151 -24.57 36.33 4.60
C GLU A 151 -23.78 35.38 3.68
N GLN A 152 -22.45 35.47 3.69
CA GLN A 152 -21.57 34.57 2.93
C GLN A 152 -21.67 33.14 3.45
N LEU A 153 -21.76 32.94 4.76
CA LEU A 153 -21.95 31.63 5.37
C LEU A 153 -23.31 31.01 5.03
N GLN A 154 -24.36 31.83 4.97
CA GLN A 154 -25.67 31.36 4.56
C GLN A 154 -25.69 30.96 3.07
N THR A 155 -25.05 31.76 2.22
CA THR A 155 -24.91 31.44 0.78
C THR A 155 -24.10 30.15 0.59
N LEU A 156 -23.00 29.99 1.32
CA LEU A 156 -22.18 28.77 1.31
C LEU A 156 -22.99 27.55 1.75
N HIS A 157 -23.83 27.67 2.78
CA HIS A 157 -24.67 26.57 3.21
C HIS A 157 -25.70 26.17 2.15
N THR A 158 -26.36 27.13 1.49
CA THR A 158 -27.26 26.84 0.36
C THR A 158 -26.53 26.08 -0.75
N GLN A 159 -25.31 26.51 -1.11
CA GLN A 159 -24.48 25.82 -2.11
C GLN A 159 -24.10 24.40 -1.67
N ARG A 160 -23.86 24.18 -0.37
CA ARG A 160 -23.55 22.85 0.17
C ARG A 160 -24.76 21.93 0.17
N ILE A 161 -25.97 22.44 0.44
CA ILE A 161 -27.20 21.65 0.32
C ILE A 161 -27.38 21.17 -1.11
N ASP A 162 -27.25 22.08 -2.08
CA ASP A 162 -27.40 21.77 -3.51
C ASP A 162 -26.40 20.69 -3.95
N LYS A 163 -25.17 20.74 -3.42
CA LYS A 163 -24.08 19.88 -3.85
C LYS A 163 -23.94 18.55 -3.11
N PHE A 164 -24.24 18.52 -1.81
CA PHE A 164 -23.97 17.38 -0.93
C PHE A 164 -25.22 16.87 -0.19
N GLY A 165 -26.36 17.56 -0.34
CA GLY A 165 -27.56 17.30 0.44
C GLY A 165 -27.52 17.92 1.84
N VAL A 166 -28.68 17.93 2.49
CA VAL A 166 -28.91 18.63 3.76
C VAL A 166 -28.03 18.08 4.89
N GLU A 167 -27.96 16.76 5.07
CA GLU A 167 -27.20 16.14 6.16
C GLU A 167 -25.70 16.48 6.11
N ALA A 168 -25.09 16.41 4.91
CA ALA A 168 -23.70 16.77 4.74
C ALA A 168 -23.45 18.27 4.96
N ALA A 169 -24.38 19.12 4.50
CA ALA A 169 -24.29 20.57 4.70
C ALA A 169 -24.38 20.96 6.19
N GLU A 170 -25.20 20.26 6.98
CA GLU A 170 -25.28 20.46 8.44
C GLU A 170 -24.01 20.00 9.16
N ARG A 171 -23.46 18.83 8.81
CA ARG A 171 -22.17 18.37 9.36
C ARG A 171 -21.05 19.38 9.12
N LEU A 172 -20.96 19.90 7.89
CA LEU A 172 -19.99 20.93 7.54
C LEU A 172 -20.19 22.22 8.34
N ARG A 173 -21.43 22.65 8.56
CA ARG A 173 -21.72 23.83 9.40
C ARG A 173 -21.30 23.61 10.86
N ALA A 174 -21.58 22.43 11.41
CA ALA A 174 -21.16 22.08 12.77
C ALA A 174 -19.62 22.08 12.89
N GLU A 175 -18.91 21.49 11.92
CA GLU A 175 -17.44 21.50 11.86
C GLU A 175 -16.87 22.92 11.76
N ASP A 176 -17.48 23.78 10.94
CA ASP A 176 -17.05 25.18 10.81
C ASP A 176 -17.21 25.94 12.13
N THR A 177 -18.29 25.69 12.87
CA THR A 177 -18.51 26.28 14.21
C THR A 177 -17.42 25.85 15.19
N VAL A 178 -17.10 24.56 15.24
CA VAL A 178 -16.01 24.03 16.09
C VAL A 178 -14.66 24.62 15.68
N ARG A 179 -14.41 24.74 14.38
CA ARG A 179 -13.17 25.32 13.83
C ARG A 179 -13.01 26.79 14.23
N TRP A 180 -14.06 27.60 14.13
CA TRP A 180 -13.97 29.01 14.54
C TRP A 180 -13.79 29.17 16.04
N ALA A 181 -14.51 28.39 16.85
CA ALA A 181 -14.32 28.40 18.29
C ALA A 181 -12.87 28.05 18.68
N TRP A 182 -12.27 27.06 17.99
CA TRP A 182 -10.85 26.72 18.14
C TRP A 182 -9.92 27.87 17.74
N GLN A 183 -10.13 28.45 16.56
CA GLN A 183 -9.31 29.57 16.05
C GLN A 183 -9.37 30.78 16.98
N HIS A 184 -10.55 31.10 17.51
CA HIS A 184 -10.72 32.19 18.46
C HIS A 184 -9.98 31.92 19.77
N ARG A 185 -10.12 30.72 20.36
CA ARG A 185 -9.34 30.32 21.55
C ARG A 185 -7.84 30.43 21.30
N LEU A 186 -7.35 29.99 20.15
CA LEU A 186 -5.93 30.06 19.79
C LEU A 186 -5.44 31.51 19.63
N ALA A 187 -6.25 32.38 19.02
CA ALA A 187 -5.92 33.80 18.89
C ALA A 187 -5.87 34.50 20.26
N GLN A 188 -6.82 34.20 21.14
CA GLN A 188 -6.83 34.69 22.53
C GLN A 188 -5.61 34.19 23.31
N ALA A 189 -5.28 32.91 23.19
CA ALA A 189 -4.10 32.32 23.82
C ALA A 189 -2.83 33.05 23.35
N ARG A 190 -2.68 33.26 22.03
CA ARG A 190 -1.53 34.01 21.47
C ARG A 190 -1.41 35.41 22.06
N ALA A 191 -2.53 36.16 22.13
CA ALA A 191 -2.53 37.50 22.70
C ALA A 191 -2.12 37.51 24.19
N GLN A 192 -2.55 36.52 24.96
CA GLN A 192 -2.19 36.42 26.39
C GLN A 192 -0.73 36.00 26.60
N LEU A 193 -0.20 35.10 25.77
CA LEU A 193 1.21 34.71 25.87
C LEU A 193 2.15 35.88 25.56
N GLN A 194 1.73 36.86 24.76
CA GLN A 194 2.51 38.07 24.49
C GLN A 194 2.69 38.96 25.73
N SER A 195 1.76 38.92 26.70
CA SER A 195 1.84 39.73 27.92
C SER A 195 2.43 38.98 29.12
N LEU A 196 2.69 37.67 28.99
CA LEU A 196 3.16 36.81 30.08
C LEU A 196 4.63 36.44 29.91
N PRO A 197 5.39 36.29 31.01
CA PRO A 197 6.75 35.76 30.95
C PRO A 197 6.73 34.30 30.48
N SER A 198 7.77 33.88 29.74
CA SER A 198 7.85 32.55 29.12
C SER A 198 7.69 31.39 30.10
N ALA A 199 8.10 31.56 31.37
CA ALA A 199 7.94 30.55 32.42
C ALA A 199 6.47 30.22 32.72
N GLU A 200 5.54 31.13 32.44
CA GLU A 200 4.11 30.96 32.72
C GLU A 200 3.29 30.46 31.51
N HIS A 201 3.92 30.41 30.32
CA HIS A 201 3.23 30.05 29.06
C HIS A 201 2.56 28.67 29.13
N GLU A 202 3.26 27.70 29.70
CA GLU A 202 2.78 26.32 29.81
C GLU A 202 1.56 26.19 30.74
N GLY A 203 1.61 26.86 31.89
CA GLY A 203 0.49 26.90 32.83
C GLY A 203 -0.74 27.58 32.22
N GLN A 204 -0.53 28.65 31.45
CA GLN A 204 -1.61 29.34 30.75
C GLN A 204 -2.27 28.45 29.69
N LEU A 205 -1.50 27.73 28.88
CA LEU A 205 -2.06 26.85 27.85
C LEU A 205 -2.81 25.65 28.43
N LYS A 206 -2.30 25.05 29.52
CA LYS A 206 -2.99 23.95 30.21
C LYS A 206 -4.34 24.34 30.80
N ARG A 207 -4.57 25.63 31.07
CA ARG A 207 -5.88 26.14 31.50
C ARG A 207 -6.91 26.24 30.36
N GLN A 208 -6.45 26.28 29.10
CA GLN A 208 -7.31 26.54 27.93
C GLN A 208 -7.47 25.35 26.98
N PHE A 209 -6.50 24.43 27.00
CA PHE A 209 -6.41 23.30 26.09
C PHE A 209 -6.08 22.02 26.87
N SER A 210 -6.63 20.89 26.44
CA SER A 210 -6.44 19.59 27.09
C SER A 210 -6.11 18.48 26.08
N GLY A 211 -5.47 17.41 26.56
CA GLY A 211 -5.15 16.24 25.73
C GLY A 211 -4.41 16.57 24.44
N SER A 212 -4.94 16.11 23.30
CA SER A 212 -4.37 16.36 21.97
C SER A 212 -4.49 17.80 21.50
N GLU A 213 -5.46 18.58 22.02
CA GLU A 213 -5.58 20.01 21.71
C GLU A 213 -4.38 20.79 22.24
N LEU A 214 -3.90 20.46 23.44
CA LEU A 214 -2.74 21.15 24.04
C LEU A 214 -1.49 20.97 23.19
N LEU A 215 -1.21 19.75 22.72
CA LEU A 215 -0.07 19.48 21.84
C LEU A 215 -0.17 20.31 20.56
N ARG A 216 -1.33 20.33 19.92
CA ARG A 216 -1.56 21.12 18.70
C ARG A 216 -1.39 22.62 18.96
N ALA A 217 -1.91 23.14 20.07
CA ALA A 217 -1.77 24.56 20.43
C ALA A 217 -0.30 24.92 20.65
N ARG A 218 0.48 24.09 21.36
CA ARG A 218 1.93 24.29 21.55
C ARG A 218 2.66 24.37 20.21
N THR A 219 2.40 23.43 19.30
CA THR A 219 3.02 23.43 17.98
C THR A 219 2.68 24.71 17.19
N LEU A 220 1.41 25.13 17.17
CA LEU A 220 0.97 26.32 16.43
C LEU A 220 1.42 27.66 17.06
N LEU A 221 1.80 27.65 18.33
CA LEU A 221 2.33 28.80 19.05
C LEU A 221 3.86 28.81 19.12
N GLY A 222 4.53 27.81 18.53
CA GLY A 222 5.99 27.74 18.46
C GLY A 222 6.66 27.39 19.79
N LEU A 223 5.93 26.77 20.71
CA LEU A 223 6.49 26.32 21.99
C LEU A 223 7.09 24.92 21.84
N PRO A 224 8.20 24.61 22.54
CA PRO A 224 8.81 23.29 22.51
C PRO A 224 7.80 22.21 22.95
N PRO A 225 7.96 20.94 22.53
CA PRO A 225 7.17 19.81 23.00
C PRO A 225 7.37 19.51 24.49
#